data_AF-A0A660SBJ3-F1
#
_entry.id   AF-A0A660SBJ3-F1
#
_cell.length_a   1.000
_cell.length_b   1.000
_cell.length_c   1.000
_cell.angle_alpha   90.00
_cell.angle_beta   90.00
_cell.angle_gamma   90.00
#
_symmetry.space_group_name_H-M   'P 1'
#
loop_
_entity.id
_entity.type
_entity.pdbx_description
1 polymer ?
#
loop_
_entity_poly.entity_id
_entity_poly.type
_entity_poly.pdbx_seq_one_letter_code
_entity_poly.pdbx_strand_id
1 'polypeptide(L)'
;METAVPYTPPKFKKNGFNCPFCHAFAKQEWGFPAKVVGLTNYGSDENLAIARCDRCGKFSVWVNKTMVFPIAVTAPPPNPDLPQDIKEDYEEARIILSGSPRGAAALLRLCIQKLCK
;
A
#
# COMPACT_ATOMS: atom_id res chain seq x y z
N MET A 1 -26.14 -1.70 -13.32
CA MET A 1 -24.67 -1.73 -13.46
C MET A 1 -24.13 -0.62 -12.58
N GLU A 2 -23.61 -0.96 -11.39
CA GLU A 2 -23.02 0.05 -10.51
C GLU A 2 -21.72 0.55 -11.13
N THR A 3 -21.63 1.86 -11.38
CA THR A 3 -20.41 2.50 -11.86
C THR A 3 -19.40 2.50 -10.71
N ALA A 4 -18.39 1.63 -10.79
CA ALA A 4 -17.30 1.61 -9.82
C ALA A 4 -16.61 2.98 -9.78
N VAL A 5 -16.50 3.58 -8.59
CA VAL A 5 -15.80 4.85 -8.40
C VAL A 5 -14.32 4.65 -8.79
N PRO A 6 -13.73 5.50 -9.64
CA PRO A 6 -12.35 5.33 -10.08
C PRO A 6 -11.37 5.30 -8.90
N TYR A 7 -10.49 4.30 -8.87
CA TYR A 7 -9.42 4.24 -7.88
C TYR A 7 -8.47 5.44 -8.06
N THR A 8 -8.28 6.17 -6.96
CA THR A 8 -7.35 7.28 -6.88
C THR A 8 -6.10 6.85 -6.12
N PRO A 9 -4.92 6.76 -6.78
CA PRO A 9 -3.70 6.30 -6.14
C PRO A 9 -3.18 7.31 -5.10
N PRO A 10 -2.45 6.84 -4.08
CA PRO A 10 -1.78 7.72 -3.14
C PRO A 10 -0.75 8.62 -3.83
N LYS A 11 -0.75 9.90 -3.45
CA LYS A 11 0.25 10.88 -3.91
C LYS A 11 0.58 11.82 -2.75
N PHE A 12 1.86 12.16 -2.62
CA PHE A 12 2.34 13.04 -1.57
C PHE A 12 1.57 14.36 -1.52
N LYS A 13 1.17 14.79 -0.31
CA LYS A 13 0.37 15.98 -0.02
C LYS A 13 -0.98 16.10 -0.74
N LYS A 14 -1.51 15.01 -1.31
CA LYS A 14 -2.86 15.01 -1.87
C LYS A 14 -3.89 15.06 -0.74
N ASN A 15 -4.93 15.88 -0.89
CA ASN A 15 -6.00 16.03 0.10
C ASN A 15 -6.79 14.74 0.34
N GLY A 16 -6.91 13.87 -0.66
CA GLY A 16 -7.61 12.59 -0.55
C GLY A 16 -7.21 11.58 -1.62
N PHE A 17 -7.20 10.31 -1.24
CA PHE A 17 -6.96 9.16 -2.12
C PHE A 17 -7.63 7.91 -1.54
N ASN A 18 -7.64 6.80 -2.31
CA ASN A 18 -8.14 5.52 -1.81
C ASN A 18 -7.19 4.97 -0.76
N CYS A 19 -7.67 4.88 0.49
CA CYS A 19 -6.87 4.42 1.61
C CYS A 19 -6.35 3.00 1.36
N PRO A 20 -5.04 2.74 1.49
CA PRO A 20 -4.49 1.41 1.22
C PRO A 20 -4.90 0.36 2.26
N PHE A 21 -5.54 0.75 3.36
CA PHE A 21 -5.98 -0.16 4.42
C PHE A 21 -7.47 -0.51 4.39
N CYS A 22 -8.33 0.41 3.93
CA CYS A 22 -9.79 0.22 3.94
C CYS A 22 -10.43 0.45 2.58
N HIS A 23 -9.61 0.75 1.56
CA HIS A 23 -9.94 0.93 0.14
C HIS A 23 -10.91 2.05 -0.23
N ALA A 24 -11.58 2.67 0.74
CA ALA A 24 -12.41 3.85 0.47
C ALA A 24 -11.56 5.07 0.12
N PHE A 25 -12.10 5.90 -0.78
CA PHE A 25 -11.63 7.26 -0.97
C PHE A 25 -11.89 8.06 0.30
N ALA A 26 -10.84 8.63 0.89
CA ALA A 26 -10.95 9.39 2.14
C ALA A 26 -9.94 10.54 2.15
N LYS A 27 -10.29 11.61 2.89
CA LYS A 27 -9.35 12.69 3.24
C LYS A 27 -8.16 12.12 4.00
N GLN A 28 -6.99 12.69 3.73
CA GLN A 28 -5.73 12.29 4.32
C GLN A 28 -5.13 13.48 5.05
N GLU A 29 -4.94 13.33 6.35
CA GLU A 29 -4.33 14.36 7.20
C GLU A 29 -2.83 14.14 7.30
N TRP A 30 -2.07 15.13 6.83
CA TRP A 30 -0.62 15.06 6.74
C TRP A 30 0.04 15.57 8.02
N GLY A 31 1.05 14.85 8.50
CA GLY A 31 1.90 15.24 9.61
C GLY A 31 3.37 15.11 9.24
N PHE A 32 4.20 15.98 9.81
CA PHE A 32 5.65 16.02 9.59
C PHE A 32 6.34 15.83 10.94
N PRO A 33 6.56 14.58 11.38
CA PRO A 33 7.11 14.29 12.70
C PRO A 33 8.52 14.89 12.86
N ALA A 34 8.84 15.33 14.08
CA ALA A 34 10.18 15.75 14.43
C ALA A 34 11.13 14.54 14.44
N LYS A 35 12.33 14.71 13.89
CA LYS A 35 13.39 13.70 13.90
C LYS A 35 14.15 13.83 15.22
N VAL A 36 13.72 13.13 16.26
CA VAL A 36 14.37 13.16 17.58
C VAL A 36 15.22 11.89 17.75
N VAL A 37 16.52 12.05 18.02
CA VAL A 37 17.44 10.95 18.34
C VAL A 37 18.14 11.26 19.67
N GLY A 38 17.87 10.44 20.68
CA GLY A 38 18.27 10.75 22.06
C GLY A 38 17.62 12.05 22.54
N LEU A 39 18.45 12.99 22.99
CA LEU A 39 18.01 14.33 23.43
C LEU A 39 18.07 15.39 22.31
N THR A 40 18.50 15.00 21.10
CA THR A 40 18.69 15.95 19.99
C THR A 40 17.48 15.94 19.06
N ASN A 41 16.90 17.10 18.81
CA ASN A 41 15.84 17.30 17.82
C ASN A 41 16.44 17.88 16.53
N TYR A 42 16.43 17.09 15.45
CA TYR A 42 16.91 17.49 14.12
C TYR A 42 15.82 18.21 13.29
N GLY A 43 14.76 18.68 13.94
CA GLY A 43 13.61 19.34 13.32
C GLY A 43 12.69 18.38 12.57
N SER A 44 11.64 18.95 12.00
CA SER A 44 10.77 18.28 11.03
C SER A 44 11.06 18.79 9.63
N ASP A 45 10.86 17.93 8.63
CA ASP A 45 10.90 18.29 7.22
C ASP A 45 9.90 17.44 6.42
N GLU A 46 9.86 17.64 5.10
CA GLU A 46 8.99 16.88 4.21
C GLU A 46 9.55 15.52 3.76
N ASN A 47 10.78 15.18 4.16
CA ASN A 47 11.41 13.92 3.80
C ASN A 47 10.81 12.77 4.61
N LEU A 48 10.46 12.99 5.87
CA LEU A 48 9.69 12.04 6.68
C LEU A 48 8.31 12.61 6.96
N ALA A 49 7.29 11.98 6.38
CA ALA A 49 5.90 12.38 6.58
C ALA A 49 5.02 11.18 6.96
N ILE A 50 3.93 11.48 7.64
CA ILE A 50 2.85 10.54 7.90
C ILE A 50 1.56 11.09 7.30
N ALA A 51 0.67 10.20 6.87
CA ALA A 51 -0.69 10.60 6.51
C ALA A 51 -1.71 9.68 7.19
N ARG A 52 -2.65 10.26 7.94
CA ARG A 52 -3.73 9.55 8.62
C ARG A 52 -4.98 9.57 7.75
N CYS A 53 -5.60 8.41 7.56
CA CYS A 53 -6.89 8.31 6.88
C CYS A 53 -8.01 8.75 7.82
N ASP A 54 -8.83 9.73 7.42
CA ASP A 54 -9.96 10.22 8.23
C ASP A 54 -11.08 9.19 8.41
N ARG A 55 -11.13 8.15 7.57
CA ARG A 55 -12.15 7.10 7.68
C ARG A 55 -11.79 6.00 8.68
N CYS A 56 -10.56 5.48 8.63
CA CYS A 56 -10.16 4.32 9.44
C CYS A 56 -9.10 4.62 10.50
N GLY A 57 -8.59 5.85 10.56
CA GLY A 57 -7.59 6.28 11.55
C GLY A 57 -6.18 5.71 11.37
N LYS A 58 -5.97 4.78 10.43
CA LYS A 58 -4.64 4.18 10.18
C LYS A 58 -3.70 5.18 9.51
N PHE A 59 -2.41 5.04 9.83
CA PHE A 59 -1.34 5.89 9.32
C PHE A 59 -0.58 5.22 8.19
N SER A 60 -0.29 5.99 7.15
CA SER A 60 0.73 5.67 6.14
C SER A 60 2.01 6.45 6.43
N VAL A 61 3.16 5.85 6.13
CA VAL A 61 4.49 6.43 6.31
C VAL A 61 5.10 6.72 4.95
N TRP A 62 5.70 7.90 4.83
CA TRP A 62 6.29 8.41 3.60
C TRP A 62 7.73 8.82 3.84
N VAL A 63 8.62 8.38 2.95
CA VAL A 63 10.03 8.75 2.92
C VAL A 63 10.35 9.32 1.55
N ASN A 64 11.00 10.50 1.50
CA ASN A 64 11.35 11.20 0.26
C ASN A 64 10.14 11.31 -0.70
N LYS A 65 8.98 11.71 -0.16
CA LYS A 65 7.72 11.87 -0.92
C LYS A 65 7.15 10.58 -1.53
N THR A 66 7.66 9.41 -1.14
CA THR A 66 7.16 8.09 -1.54
C THR A 66 6.53 7.36 -0.35
N MET A 67 5.36 6.77 -0.53
CA MET A 67 4.73 5.95 0.52
C MET A 67 5.53 4.66 0.68
N VAL A 68 6.14 4.47 1.86
CA VAL A 68 6.90 3.26 2.20
C VAL A 68 6.09 2.29 3.05
N PHE A 69 5.03 2.77 3.71
CA PHE A 69 4.09 1.94 4.45
C PHE A 69 2.66 2.46 4.34
N PRO A 70 1.65 1.60 4.11
CA PRO A 70 1.82 0.22 3.64
C PRO A 70 2.40 0.25 2.21
N ILE A 71 2.98 -0.87 1.77
CA ILE A 71 3.42 -0.98 0.38
C ILE A 71 2.17 -0.84 -0.50
N ALA A 72 2.18 0.13 -1.40
CA ALA A 72 1.04 0.38 -2.28
C ALA A 72 0.86 -0.83 -3.22
N VAL A 73 -0.08 -1.71 -2.89
CA VAL A 73 -0.48 -2.82 -3.74
C VAL A 73 -1.50 -2.31 -4.74
N THR A 74 -1.07 -2.15 -6.00
CA THR A 74 -1.96 -1.77 -7.12
C THR A 74 -2.65 -2.98 -7.76
N ALA A 75 -2.18 -4.18 -7.47
CA ALA A 75 -2.72 -5.41 -8.03
C ALA A 75 -4.07 -5.77 -7.36
N PRO A 76 -5.03 -6.33 -8.14
CA PRO A 76 -6.32 -6.78 -7.61
C PRO A 76 -6.12 -7.89 -6.57
N PRO A 77 -7.07 -8.12 -5.64
CA PRO A 77 -7.00 -9.24 -4.71
C PRO A 77 -7.17 -10.59 -5.40
N PRO A 78 -6.74 -11.70 -4.76
CA PRO A 78 -6.91 -13.04 -5.29
C PRO A 78 -8.38 -13.39 -5.38
N ASN A 79 -8.74 -14.26 -6.32
CA ASN A 79 -10.10 -14.77 -6.44
C ASN A 79 -10.50 -15.50 -5.13
N PRO A 80 -11.67 -15.19 -4.53
CA PRO A 80 -12.18 -15.85 -3.33
C PRO A 80 -12.26 -17.39 -3.41
N ASP A 81 -12.39 -17.95 -4.60
CA ASP A 81 -12.52 -19.40 -4.82
C ASP A 81 -11.17 -20.12 -4.86
N LEU A 82 -10.04 -19.39 -4.82
CA LEU A 82 -8.71 -20.01 -4.80
C LEU A 82 -8.45 -20.78 -3.50
N PRO A 83 -7.76 -21.93 -3.56
CA PRO A 83 -7.20 -22.58 -2.38
C PRO A 83 -6.32 -21.65 -1.55
N GLN A 84 -6.30 -21.85 -0.24
CA GLN A 84 -5.65 -20.94 0.70
C GLN A 84 -4.15 -20.77 0.44
N ASP A 85 -3.45 -21.85 0.11
CA ASP A 85 -2.02 -21.84 -0.19
C ASP A 85 -1.67 -21.07 -1.48
N ILE A 86 -2.62 -20.94 -2.42
CA ILE A 86 -2.46 -20.15 -3.64
C ILE A 86 -2.80 -18.67 -3.37
N LYS A 87 -3.78 -18.39 -2.50
CA LYS A 87 -4.09 -17.02 -2.07
C LYS A 87 -2.89 -16.37 -1.40
N GLU A 88 -2.18 -17.11 -0.55
CA GLU A 88 -0.99 -16.63 0.15
C GLU A 88 0.14 -16.27 -0.83
N ASP A 89 0.47 -17.15 -1.78
CA ASP A 89 1.46 -16.88 -2.83
C ASP A 89 1.06 -15.66 -3.69
N TYR A 90 -0.23 -15.52 -3.99
CA TYR A 90 -0.75 -14.40 -4.77
C TYR A 90 -0.62 -13.09 -3.99
N GLU A 91 -0.94 -13.07 -2.69
CA GLU A 91 -0.76 -11.89 -1.85
C GLU A 91 0.71 -11.49 -1.73
N GLU A 92 1.62 -12.44 -1.62
CA GLU A 92 3.05 -12.14 -1.66
C GLU A 92 3.45 -11.50 -3.00
N ALA A 93 2.99 -12.07 -4.12
CA ALA A 93 3.25 -11.52 -5.45
C ALA A 93 2.76 -10.08 -5.59
N ARG A 94 1.56 -9.79 -5.08
CA ARG A 94 0.99 -8.44 -5.05
C ARG A 94 1.81 -7.47 -4.22
N ILE A 95 2.30 -7.90 -3.06
CA ILE A 95 3.09 -7.07 -2.14
C ILE A 95 4.44 -6.70 -2.77
N ILE A 96 5.10 -7.65 -3.43
CA ILE A 96 6.45 -7.42 -3.97
C ILE A 96 6.45 -6.82 -5.38
N LEU A 97 5.31 -6.70 -6.06
CA LEU A 97 5.21 -6.27 -7.46
C LEU A 97 6.05 -5.02 -7.78
N SER A 98 5.93 -3.98 -6.97
CA SER A 98 6.64 -2.72 -7.18
C SER A 98 8.14 -2.81 -6.88
N GLY A 99 8.55 -3.71 -5.97
CA GLY A 99 9.96 -3.88 -5.57
C GLY A 99 10.72 -4.93 -6.38
N SER A 100 10.03 -5.94 -6.88
CA SER A 100 10.58 -7.04 -7.68
C SER A 100 9.52 -7.59 -8.66
N PRO A 101 9.33 -6.94 -9.82
CA PRO A 101 8.38 -7.42 -10.82
C PRO A 101 8.68 -8.85 -11.30
N ARG A 102 9.97 -9.21 -11.36
CA ARG A 102 10.42 -10.57 -11.70
C ARG A 102 10.06 -11.59 -10.61
N GLY A 103 10.21 -11.22 -9.34
CA GLY A 103 9.80 -12.06 -8.21
C GLY A 103 8.29 -12.28 -8.19
N ALA A 104 7.51 -11.19 -8.36
CA ALA A 104 6.06 -11.27 -8.44
C ALA A 104 5.59 -12.19 -9.60
N ALA A 105 6.19 -12.06 -10.78
CA ALA A 105 5.89 -12.93 -11.92
C ALA A 105 6.22 -14.41 -11.64
N ALA A 106 7.31 -14.69 -10.92
CA ALA A 106 7.66 -16.06 -10.53
C ALA A 106 6.64 -16.66 -9.55
N LEU A 107 6.19 -15.88 -8.56
CA LEU A 107 5.13 -16.29 -7.63
C LEU A 107 3.79 -16.52 -8.33
N LEU A 108 3.40 -15.64 -9.26
CA LEU A 108 2.20 -15.85 -10.07
C LEU A 108 2.30 -17.11 -10.95
N ARG A 109 3.48 -17.42 -11.48
CA ARG A 109 3.70 -18.69 -12.21
C ARG A 109 3.55 -19.91 -11.29
N LEU A 110 4.00 -19.83 -10.05
CA LEU A 110 3.79 -20.87 -9.04
C LEU A 110 2.30 -21.05 -8.73
N CYS A 111 1.54 -19.97 -8.60
CA CYS A 111 0.09 -20.01 -8.41
C CYS A 111 -0.61 -20.81 -9.52
N ILE A 112 -0.27 -20.51 -10.79
CA ILE A 112 -0.81 -21.22 -11.96
C ILE A 112 -0.40 -22.70 -11.93
N GLN A 113 0.86 -22.98 -11.59
CA GLN A 113 1.34 -24.36 -11.49
C GLN A 113 0.57 -25.16 -10.42
N LYS A 114 0.28 -24.56 -9.26
CA LYS A 114 -0.51 -25.20 -8.19
C LYS A 114 -1.96 -25.45 -8.61
N LEU A 115 -2.55 -24.55 -9.39
CA LEU A 115 -3.93 -24.69 -9.90
C LEU A 115 -4.09 -25.78 -10.95
N CYS A 116 -3.07 -25.99 -11.78
CA CYS A 116 -3.10 -26.97 -12.87
C CYS A 116 -2.60 -28.36 -12.47
N LYS A 117 -2.32 -28.59 -11.18
CA LYS A 117 -1.98 -29.92 -10.65
C LYS A 117 -3.21 -30.79 -10.52
#